data_AF-A0A1X4I6B3-F1
#
_entry.id   AF-A0A1X4I6B3-F1
#
_cell.length_a   1.000
_cell.length_b   1.000
_cell.length_c   1.000
_cell.angle_alpha   90.00
_cell.angle_beta   90.00
_cell.angle_gamma   90.00
#
_symmetry.space_group_name_H-M   'P 1'
#
loop_
_entity.id
_entity.type
_entity.pdbx_description
1 polymer ?
#
loop_
_entity_poly.entity_id
_entity_poly.type
_entity_poly.pdbx_seq_one_letter_code
_entity_poly.pdbx_strand_id
1 'polypeptide(L)'
;GWGPPERCATASVLRVATKLAEPLRGAGTWRSTDRDDLERVAARAGLRPDGSGRVACPFGYADADSAVRGLKSTGLFDPAVTATDQAQVDKELAESLHPYQRQDGTVWMPNVFRYLVARTP
;
A
#
# COMPACT_ATOMS: atom_id res chain seq x y z
N GLY A 1 -7.48 3.79 6.98
CA GLY A 1 -7.27 2.37 6.64
C GLY A 1 -7.31 2.17 5.14
N TRP A 2 -6.88 1.02 4.62
CA TRP A 2 -7.00 0.72 3.19
C TRP A 2 -8.46 0.38 2.84
N GLY A 3 -8.83 0.60 1.58
CA GLY A 3 -10.05 0.08 1.00
C GLY A 3 -9.90 -1.39 0.60
N PRO A 4 -10.90 -1.96 -0.09
CA PRO A 4 -10.81 -3.33 -0.61
C PRO A 4 -9.59 -3.50 -1.51
N PRO A 5 -8.83 -4.61 -1.39
CA PRO A 5 -7.59 -4.85 -2.14
C PRO A 5 -7.79 -4.78 -3.66
N GLU A 6 -8.92 -5.27 -4.17
CA GLU A 6 -9.30 -5.24 -5.58
C GLU A 6 -9.55 -3.82 -6.12
N ARG A 7 -9.66 -2.83 -5.23
CA ARG A 7 -9.80 -1.40 -5.56
C ARG A 7 -8.54 -0.59 -5.28
N CYS A 8 -7.43 -1.24 -4.94
CA CYS A 8 -6.16 -0.59 -4.61
C CYS A 8 -5.04 -1.18 -5.46
N ALA A 9 -4.58 -0.42 -6.45
CA ALA A 9 -3.43 -0.78 -7.29
C ALA A 9 -2.18 -1.10 -6.46
N THR A 10 -1.95 -0.39 -5.36
CA THR A 10 -0.81 -0.65 -4.48
C THR A 10 -0.84 -2.06 -3.88
N ALA A 11 -2.03 -2.67 -3.69
CA ALA A 11 -2.14 -4.04 -3.22
C ALA A 11 -1.52 -5.05 -4.19
N SER A 12 -1.62 -4.81 -5.51
CA SER A 12 -0.98 -5.69 -6.50
C SER A 12 0.53 -5.53 -6.54
N VAL A 13 1.01 -4.29 -6.40
CA VAL A 13 2.45 -3.98 -6.41
C VAL A 13 3.13 -4.53 -5.15
N LEU A 14 2.50 -4.43 -3.97
CA LEU A 14 3.05 -4.97 -2.73
C LEU A 14 3.16 -6.51 -2.72
N ARG A 15 2.45 -7.22 -3.59
CA ARG A 15 2.66 -8.67 -3.77
C ARG A 15 4.07 -9.00 -4.28
N VAL A 16 4.76 -8.08 -4.96
CA VAL A 16 6.17 -8.22 -5.34
C VAL A 16 7.03 -8.38 -4.09
N ALA A 17 6.82 -7.56 -3.06
CA ALA A 17 7.56 -7.65 -1.81
C ALA A 17 7.41 -9.03 -1.16
N THR A 18 6.17 -9.52 -1.06
CA THR A 18 5.90 -10.84 -0.47
C THR A 18 6.55 -11.97 -1.29
N LYS A 19 6.38 -11.96 -2.62
CA LYS A 19 6.93 -13.00 -3.50
C LYS A 19 8.47 -13.08 -3.43
N LEU A 20 9.14 -11.94 -3.37
CA LEU A 20 10.60 -11.88 -3.30
C LEU A 20 11.13 -12.18 -1.89
N ALA A 21 10.35 -11.83 -0.84
CA ALA A 21 10.69 -12.09 0.55
C ALA A 21 10.27 -13.49 1.06
N GLU A 22 9.60 -14.31 0.24
CA GLU A 22 9.09 -15.64 0.60
C GLU A 22 10.11 -16.57 1.32
N PRO A 23 11.44 -16.50 1.06
CA PRO A 23 12.44 -17.26 1.84
C PRO A 23 12.59 -16.83 3.31
N LEU A 24 12.10 -15.64 3.70
CA LEU A 24 12.27 -15.02 5.01
C LEU A 24 10.89 -14.72 5.64
N ARG A 25 10.19 -15.73 6.16
CA ARG A 25 8.92 -15.49 6.89
C ARG A 25 9.18 -14.67 8.17
N GLY A 26 8.79 -13.39 8.15
CA GLY A 26 8.84 -12.48 9.29
C GLY A 26 7.78 -11.38 9.21
N ALA A 27 7.26 -10.97 10.37
CA ALA A 27 6.13 -10.07 10.58
C ALA A 27 6.30 -8.69 9.90
N GLY A 28 5.87 -8.56 8.65
CA GLY A 28 5.86 -7.28 7.92
C GLY A 28 4.98 -7.30 6.68
N THR A 29 4.15 -8.33 6.53
CA THR A 29 3.29 -8.44 5.34
C THR A 29 2.22 -7.37 5.39
N TRP A 30 2.08 -6.65 4.28
CA TRP A 30 0.92 -5.80 4.06
C TRP A 30 -0.34 -6.63 4.28
N ARG A 31 -1.12 -6.28 5.31
CA ARG A 31 -2.37 -6.96 5.65
C ARG A 31 -3.52 -6.12 5.13
N SER A 32 -4.43 -6.77 4.40
CA SER A 32 -5.73 -6.16 4.07
C SER A 32 -6.42 -5.73 5.37
N THR A 33 -6.99 -4.52 5.36
CA THR A 33 -7.75 -4.02 6.53
C THR A 33 -9.15 -4.59 6.44
N ASP A 34 -9.59 -5.25 7.51
CA ASP A 34 -10.95 -5.74 7.66
C ASP A 34 -11.92 -4.55 7.74
N ARG A 35 -13.19 -4.81 7.44
CA ARG A 35 -14.26 -3.83 7.42
C ARG A 35 -14.32 -3.05 8.73
N ASP A 36 -14.09 -3.67 9.87
CA ASP A 36 -14.33 -3.01 11.15
C ASP A 36 -13.03 -2.64 11.88
N ASP A 37 -11.88 -2.66 11.18
CA ASP A 37 -10.59 -2.39 11.81
C ASP A 37 -10.50 -0.98 12.42
N LEU A 38 -11.01 0.04 11.72
CA LEU A 38 -10.97 1.42 12.23
C LEU A 38 -11.91 1.59 13.43
N GLU A 39 -13.07 0.96 13.37
CA GLU A 39 -14.08 0.95 14.43
C GLU A 39 -13.53 0.25 15.68
N ARG A 40 -12.83 -0.89 15.52
CA ARG A 40 -12.12 -1.58 16.61
C ARG A 40 -10.97 -0.76 17.19
N VAL A 41 -10.27 0.03 16.38
CA VAL A 41 -9.25 0.98 16.88
C VAL A 41 -9.90 2.08 17.71
N ALA A 42 -10.97 2.70 17.21
CA ALA A 42 -11.69 3.76 17.94
C ALA A 42 -12.27 3.27 19.27
N ALA A 43 -12.90 2.08 19.28
CA ALA A 43 -13.44 1.48 20.49
C ALA A 43 -12.36 1.21 21.54
N ARG A 44 -11.20 0.66 21.14
CA ARG A 44 -10.06 0.45 22.04
C ARG A 44 -9.47 1.76 22.57
N ALA A 45 -9.61 2.85 21.83
CA ALA A 45 -9.20 4.19 22.25
C ALA A 45 -10.26 4.92 23.10
N GLY A 46 -11.40 4.28 23.41
CA GLY A 46 -12.50 4.92 24.15
C GLY A 46 -13.23 6.02 23.37
N LEU A 47 -13.06 6.07 22.05
CA LEU A 47 -13.71 7.05 21.18
C LEU A 47 -15.08 6.54 20.72
N ARG A 48 -16.02 7.46 20.54
CA ARG A 48 -17.35 7.16 20.00
C ARG A 48 -17.39 7.40 18.49
N PRO A 49 -17.58 6.37 17.65
CA PRO A 49 -17.77 6.55 16.21
C PRO A 49 -18.93 7.49 15.88
N ASP A 50 -18.73 8.35 14.90
CA ASP A 50 -19.67 9.39 14.49
C ASP A 50 -19.88 9.48 12.97
N GLY A 51 -19.14 8.67 12.21
CA GLY A 51 -19.32 8.54 10.77
C GLY A 51 -18.12 7.85 10.14
N SER A 52 -18.32 7.24 8.99
CA SER A 52 -17.23 6.62 8.24
C SER A 52 -17.46 6.77 6.74
N GLY A 53 -16.40 6.56 5.97
CA GLY A 53 -16.51 6.63 4.53
C GLY A 53 -15.28 6.11 3.82
N ARG A 54 -15.29 6.31 2.49
CA ARG A 54 -14.22 5.96 1.58
C ARG A 54 -13.84 7.20 0.77
N VAL A 55 -12.55 7.35 0.52
CA VAL A 55 -12.00 8.43 -0.29
C VAL A 55 -11.11 7.84 -1.37
N ALA A 56 -11.20 8.36 -2.60
CA ALA A 56 -10.23 8.07 -3.63
C ALA A 56 -8.89 8.71 -3.23
N CYS A 57 -7.84 7.91 -3.11
CA CYS A 57 -6.51 8.35 -2.68
C CYS A 57 -5.47 7.78 -3.65
N PRO A 58 -5.48 8.21 -4.92
CA PRO A 58 -4.53 7.72 -5.91
C PRO A 58 -3.11 8.13 -5.54
N PHE A 59 -2.14 7.26 -5.81
CA PHE A 59 -0.72 7.63 -5.73
C PHE A 59 -0.26 8.06 -7.13
N GLY A 60 0.19 9.30 -7.23
CA GLY A 60 0.71 9.89 -8.46
C GLY A 60 2.20 10.14 -8.34
N TYR A 61 2.94 9.79 -9.39
CA TYR A 61 4.38 10.03 -9.49
C TYR A 61 4.72 10.61 -10.85
N ALA A 62 5.79 11.42 -10.90
CA ALA A 62 6.26 12.05 -12.13
C ALA A 62 6.68 11.01 -13.20
N ASP A 63 7.27 9.90 -12.75
CA ASP A 63 7.77 8.80 -13.59
C ASP A 63 7.89 7.50 -12.78
N ALA A 64 8.24 6.41 -13.47
CA ALA A 64 8.44 5.09 -12.87
C ALA A 64 9.54 5.10 -11.81
N ASP A 65 10.67 5.78 -12.06
CA ASP A 65 11.78 5.84 -11.10
C ASP A 65 11.36 6.53 -9.79
N SER A 66 10.56 7.59 -9.89
CA SER A 66 9.98 8.29 -8.74
C SER A 66 8.99 7.41 -7.98
N ALA A 67 8.19 6.62 -8.71
CA ALA A 67 7.28 5.65 -8.10
C ALA A 67 8.05 4.54 -7.36
N VAL A 68 9.11 3.97 -7.95
CA VAL A 68 9.96 2.97 -7.30
C VAL A 68 10.56 3.53 -6.01
N ARG A 69 11.14 4.73 -6.05
CA ARG A 69 11.70 5.39 -4.84
C ARG A 69 10.63 5.62 -3.78
N GLY A 70 9.47 6.14 -4.16
CA GLY A 70 8.37 6.44 -3.23
C GLY A 70 7.72 5.18 -2.62
N LEU A 71 7.68 4.07 -3.35
CA LEU A 71 7.18 2.80 -2.82
C LEU A 71 8.22 2.15 -1.88
N LYS A 72 9.50 2.19 -2.23
CA LYS A 72 10.59 1.68 -1.37
C LYS A 72 10.70 2.44 -0.05
N SER A 73 10.42 3.75 -0.04
CA SER A 73 10.46 4.54 1.20
C SER A 73 9.43 4.12 2.26
N THR A 74 8.50 3.21 1.94
CA THR A 74 7.59 2.61 2.91
C THR A 74 8.26 1.59 3.84
N GLY A 75 9.47 1.10 3.49
CA GLY A 75 10.16 0.01 4.19
C GLY A 75 9.55 -1.37 3.97
N LEU A 76 8.41 -1.47 3.26
CA LEU A 76 7.72 -2.75 3.02
C LEU A 76 8.50 -3.69 2.10
N PHE A 77 9.50 -3.18 1.38
CA PHE A 77 10.35 -3.93 0.46
C PHE A 77 11.69 -4.33 1.08
N ASP A 78 12.02 -3.86 2.29
CA ASP A 78 13.32 -4.14 2.93
C ASP A 78 13.57 -5.65 3.13
N PRO A 79 12.58 -6.48 3.51
CA PRO A 79 12.78 -7.93 3.56
C PRO A 79 13.08 -8.56 2.19
N ALA A 80 12.47 -8.04 1.12
CA ALA A 80 12.72 -8.50 -0.25
C ALA A 80 14.13 -8.12 -0.71
N VAL A 81 14.59 -6.91 -0.39
CA VAL A 81 15.97 -6.46 -0.64
C VAL A 81 16.96 -7.35 0.11
N THR A 82 16.65 -7.70 1.37
CA THR A 82 17.48 -8.58 2.20
C THR A 82 17.55 -10.00 1.65
N ALA A 83 16.44 -10.53 1.14
CA ALA A 83 16.35 -11.89 0.57
C ALA A 83 17.00 -12.00 -0.82
N THR A 84 17.05 -10.90 -1.57
CA THR A 84 17.56 -10.83 -2.94
C THR A 84 18.64 -9.76 -3.03
N ASP A 85 18.36 -8.63 -3.69
CA ASP A 85 19.20 -7.44 -3.73
C ASP A 85 18.37 -6.23 -4.21
N GLN A 86 18.97 -5.03 -4.19
CA GLN A 86 18.29 -3.81 -4.61
C GLN A 86 17.92 -3.81 -6.10
N ALA A 87 18.78 -4.32 -6.98
CA ALA A 87 18.55 -4.27 -8.42
C ALA A 87 17.38 -5.18 -8.82
N GLN A 88 17.28 -6.35 -8.20
CA GLN A 88 16.16 -7.27 -8.40
C GLN A 88 14.84 -6.67 -7.91
N VAL A 89 14.82 -6.03 -6.73
CA VAL A 89 13.61 -5.35 -6.23
C VAL A 89 13.21 -4.18 -7.11
N ASP A 90 14.15 -3.34 -7.53
CA ASP A 90 13.89 -2.18 -8.39
C ASP A 90 13.30 -2.60 -9.73
N LYS A 91 13.85 -3.65 -10.34
CA LYS A 91 13.34 -4.23 -11.58
C LYS A 91 11.90 -4.72 -11.43
N GLU A 92 11.63 -5.57 -10.45
CA GLU A 92 10.29 -6.15 -10.28
C GLU A 92 9.24 -5.09 -9.90
N LEU A 93 9.66 -4.06 -9.15
CA LEU A 93 8.82 -2.89 -8.89
C LEU A 93 8.51 -2.13 -10.18
N ALA A 94 9.52 -1.77 -10.96
CA ALA A 94 9.33 -1.07 -12.24
C ALA A 94 8.40 -1.86 -13.18
N GLU A 95 8.62 -3.17 -13.31
CA GLU A 95 7.77 -4.06 -14.10
C GLU A 95 6.31 -4.06 -13.62
N SER A 96 6.10 -4.09 -12.31
CA SER A 96 4.75 -4.08 -11.73
C SER A 96 4.01 -2.74 -11.91
N LEU A 97 4.73 -1.66 -12.23
CA LEU A 97 4.19 -0.32 -12.43
C LEU A 97 3.74 -0.07 -13.87
N HIS A 98 4.17 -0.88 -14.85
CA HIS A 98 3.81 -0.72 -16.26
C HIS A 98 2.30 -0.55 -16.51
N PRO A 99 1.38 -1.30 -15.87
CA PRO A 99 -0.06 -1.12 -16.07
C PRO A 99 -0.61 0.24 -15.60
N TYR A 100 0.15 0.95 -14.77
CA TYR A 100 -0.23 2.22 -14.15
C TYR A 100 0.51 3.42 -14.75
N GLN A 101 1.45 3.17 -15.67
CA GLN A 101 2.15 4.22 -16.39
C GLN A 101 1.30 4.75 -17.55
N ARG A 102 1.19 6.07 -17.64
CA ARG A 102 0.47 6.77 -18.69
C ARG A 102 1.41 7.07 -19.87
N GLN A 103 0.83 7.45 -21.00
CA GLN A 103 1.59 7.79 -22.22
C GLN A 103 2.55 8.97 -22.03
N ASP A 104 2.24 9.88 -21.11
CA ASP A 104 3.10 11.03 -20.76
C ASP A 104 4.26 10.65 -19.80
N GLY A 105 4.41 9.37 -19.47
CA GLY A 105 5.44 8.86 -18.59
C GLY A 105 5.07 8.86 -17.10
N THR A 106 4.01 9.58 -16.72
CA THR A 106 3.57 9.64 -15.32
C THR A 106 2.99 8.30 -14.84
N VAL A 107 3.12 8.02 -13.55
CA VAL A 107 2.52 6.83 -12.93
C VAL A 107 1.32 7.24 -12.10
N TRP A 108 0.19 6.57 -12.31
CA TRP A 108 -1.05 6.82 -11.58
C TRP A 108 -1.67 5.53 -11.06
N MET A 109 -1.55 5.31 -9.76
CA MET A 109 -2.04 4.12 -9.08
C MET A 109 -3.35 4.44 -8.35
N PRO A 110 -4.52 3.99 -8.84
CA PRO A 110 -5.78 4.20 -8.14
C PRO A 110 -5.79 3.43 -6.83
N ASN A 111 -6.03 4.12 -5.71
CA ASN A 111 -6.30 3.49 -4.43
C ASN A 111 -7.54 4.11 -3.77
N VAL A 112 -8.17 3.34 -2.88
CA VAL A 112 -9.26 3.81 -2.04
C VAL A 112 -8.83 3.65 -0.60
N PHE A 113 -9.03 4.69 0.21
CA PHE A 113 -8.78 4.64 1.64
C PHE A 113 -10.09 4.76 2.40
N ARG A 114 -10.15 4.12 3.56
CA ARG A 114 -11.23 4.28 4.52
C ARG A 114 -10.86 5.27 5.60
N TYR A 115 -11.83 6.07 6.00
CA TYR A 115 -11.74 6.94 7.17
C TYR A 115 -12.88 6.65 8.14
N LEU A 116 -12.64 6.99 9.40
CA LEU A 116 -13.61 6.98 10.49
C LEU A 116 -13.49 8.32 11.21
N VAL A 117 -14.61 8.99 11.41
CA VAL A 117 -14.75 10.15 12.29
C VAL A 117 -15.26 9.63 13.62
N ALA A 118 -14.62 10.06 14.71
CA ALA A 118 -15.02 9.70 16.06
C ALA A 118 -14.91 10.91 16.98
N ARG A 119 -15.71 10.94 18.04
CA ARG A 119 -15.73 11.99 19.05
C ARG A 119 -15.16 11.45 20.36
N THR A 120 -14.58 12.34 21.15
CA THR A 120 -14.37 12.08 22.57
C THR A 120 -15.73 11.99 23.27
N PRO A 121 -15.89 11.12 24.28
CA PRO A 121 -17.13 11.02 25.05
C PRO A 121 -17.59 12.35 25.66
#